data_AF-A0A086PQK4-F1
#
_entry.id   AF-A0A086PQK4-F1
#
_cell.length_a   1.000
_cell.length_b   1.000
_cell.length_c   1.000
_cell.angle_alpha   90.00
_cell.angle_beta   90.00
_cell.angle_gamma   90.00
#
_symmetry.space_group_name_H-M   'P 1'
#
loop_
_entity.id
_entity.type
_entity.pdbx_description
1 polymer ?
#
loop_
_entity_poly.entity_id
_entity_poly.type
_entity_poly.pdbx_seq_one_letter_code
_entity_poly.pdbx_strand_id
1 'polypeptide(L)'
;MGKKSQGLKKAGRKAAHLPAFQRGSSSTNPDRKLPENKKKGFYRSKSTIKLLNLYKSKPQQGKEPQPTAPARIQPDRRWFGNTRVIDQSKLSLFREALSQADNNPYSVVLKRSKLPLSLLAPSAPGRTEHFDEGGQETSTVPQTRGSAILSLQSFSDTFGDKRTRKRPQLQASDLGELARQAERRQASFQEGRGGAGGEDEGDETAFSRDDPRGQDSGGETAAASEKIFKKGTSRRIWGELYKVIDSSDVIVQVVDARDPLGTRCFRVEKYLRSHKQSKHMILVLNKIDLIPSQVARIWVRRFSKELPTLPFQAKKQEKAAGRLQLFQLLRQYVQLMSDRKHVSVGFIGYPNVGKSSIINALRSKQVCRAAPIPGE
;
A
#
# COMPACT_ATOMS: atom_id res chain seq x y z
N MET A 1 -67.47 41.63 52.37
CA MET A 1 -67.18 40.20 52.14
C MET A 1 -66.48 40.08 50.79
N GLY A 2 -65.16 39.87 50.72
CA GLY A 2 -64.52 38.55 50.53
C GLY A 2 -64.60 38.15 49.03
N LYS A 3 -63.54 37.93 48.25
CA LYS A 3 -62.21 37.38 48.54
C LYS A 3 -61.17 37.85 47.50
N LYS A 4 -59.93 37.98 47.97
CA LYS A 4 -58.69 38.04 47.19
C LYS A 4 -58.49 36.75 46.38
N SER A 5 -58.05 36.84 45.12
CA SER A 5 -57.33 35.73 44.45
C SER A 5 -55.87 36.15 44.24
N GLN A 6 -54.99 35.29 44.75
CA GLN A 6 -53.55 35.47 44.74
C GLN A 6 -52.95 35.22 43.35
N GLY A 7 -51.86 35.92 43.05
CA GLY A 7 -51.22 35.93 41.75
C GLY A 7 -50.48 34.65 41.35
N LEU A 8 -50.29 34.52 40.03
CA LEU A 8 -49.16 33.80 39.46
C LEU A 8 -48.16 34.83 38.93
N LYS A 9 -47.04 34.98 39.64
CA LYS A 9 -45.85 35.66 39.11
C LYS A 9 -45.37 34.88 37.88
N LYS A 10 -45.41 35.49 36.70
CA LYS A 10 -44.66 35.03 35.53
C LYS A 10 -43.19 34.95 35.92
N ALA A 11 -42.70 33.74 36.20
CA ALA A 11 -41.28 33.48 36.33
C ALA A 11 -40.63 33.82 35.00
N GLY A 12 -39.90 34.94 34.97
CA GLY A 12 -39.07 35.31 33.84
C GLY A 12 -38.12 34.15 33.53
N ARG A 13 -38.27 33.56 32.34
CA ARG A 13 -37.25 32.67 31.77
C ARG A 13 -35.97 33.50 31.68
N LYS A 14 -35.05 33.30 32.64
CA LYS A 14 -33.67 33.75 32.50
C LYS A 14 -33.14 33.06 31.26
N ALA A 15 -32.91 33.82 30.20
CA ALA A 15 -32.14 33.37 29.06
C ALA A 15 -30.86 32.74 29.60
N ALA A 16 -30.60 31.49 29.22
CA ALA A 16 -29.38 30.79 29.61
C ALA A 16 -28.20 31.66 29.21
N HIS A 17 -27.54 32.24 30.21
CA HIS A 17 -26.36 33.06 30.03
C HIS A 17 -25.32 32.14 29.40
N LEU A 18 -25.06 32.30 28.10
CA LEU A 18 -23.81 31.81 27.50
C LEU A 18 -22.70 32.30 28.44
N PRO A 19 -21.80 31.43 28.92
CA PRO A 19 -20.80 31.84 29.88
C PRO A 19 -20.02 32.98 29.24
N ALA A 20 -20.14 34.15 29.88
CA ALA A 20 -19.45 35.36 29.50
C ALA A 20 -17.97 35.04 29.25
N PHE A 21 -17.39 35.64 28.21
CA PHE A 21 -15.95 35.63 27.94
C PHE A 21 -15.18 35.59 29.25
N GLN A 22 -14.64 34.42 29.61
CA GLN A 22 -13.97 34.26 30.90
C GLN A 22 -12.73 35.15 30.84
N ARG A 23 -12.76 36.30 31.52
CA ARG A 23 -11.66 37.26 31.64
C ARG A 23 -10.54 36.73 32.54
N GLY A 24 -10.31 35.41 32.56
CA GLY A 24 -9.31 34.78 33.39
C GLY A 24 -7.91 34.92 32.79
N SER A 25 -6.93 35.25 33.63
CA SER A 25 -5.50 35.25 33.26
C SER A 25 -4.90 33.84 33.18
N SER A 26 -5.71 32.80 33.41
CA SER A 26 -5.29 31.39 33.42
C SER A 26 -4.53 30.99 32.16
N SER A 27 -3.50 30.17 32.33
CA SER A 27 -2.68 29.64 31.23
C SER A 27 -3.44 28.75 30.24
N THR A 28 -4.63 28.27 30.63
CA THR A 28 -5.53 27.46 29.79
C THR A 28 -6.55 28.30 29.04
N ASN A 29 -6.65 29.60 29.32
CA ASN A 29 -7.58 30.50 28.64
C ASN A 29 -6.97 31.00 27.30
N PRO A 30 -7.58 30.69 26.14
CA PRO A 30 -7.11 31.17 24.85
C PRO A 30 -7.18 32.71 24.71
N ASP A 31 -8.07 33.35 25.45
CA ASP A 31 -8.36 34.80 25.36
C ASP A 31 -7.71 35.61 26.50
N ARG A 32 -6.74 35.03 27.22
CA ARG A 32 -6.03 35.75 28.30
C ARG A 32 -5.27 36.97 27.76
N LYS A 33 -5.33 38.09 28.50
CA LYS A 33 -4.46 39.25 28.26
C LYS A 33 -3.05 38.92 28.75
N LEU A 34 -2.07 39.07 27.87
CA LEU A 34 -0.66 38.84 28.17
C LEU A 34 -0.01 40.18 28.60
N PRO A 35 0.87 40.22 29.62
CA PRO A 35 1.49 41.45 30.15
C PRO A 35 2.38 42.13 29.11
N GLU A 36 2.38 43.47 28.97
CA GLU A 36 2.99 44.17 27.82
C GLU A 36 4.49 43.92 27.60
N ASN A 37 5.28 43.75 28.67
CA ASN A 37 6.72 43.44 28.61
C ASN A 37 7.01 41.95 28.38
N LYS A 38 6.72 41.43 27.17
CA LYS A 38 6.85 39.99 26.84
C LYS A 38 8.19 39.67 26.22
N LYS A 39 8.91 38.69 26.81
CA LYS A 39 9.89 37.90 26.06
C LYS A 39 9.15 37.04 25.02
N LYS A 40 9.51 37.16 23.74
CA LYS A 40 8.96 36.33 22.64
C LYS A 40 9.14 34.84 23.00
N GLY A 41 8.06 34.06 22.96
CA GLY A 41 8.08 32.61 23.20
C GLY A 41 7.84 32.14 24.65
N PHE A 42 7.86 33.04 25.64
CA PHE A 42 7.62 32.65 27.04
C PHE A 42 6.17 32.18 27.29
N TYR A 43 5.21 32.82 26.62
CA TYR A 43 3.79 32.48 26.74
C TYR A 43 3.29 31.71 25.51
N ARG A 44 2.50 30.64 25.76
CA ARG A 44 1.81 29.89 24.70
C ARG A 44 0.85 30.80 23.93
N SER A 45 0.81 30.62 22.61
CA SER A 45 -0.13 31.32 21.71
C SER A 45 -1.57 30.81 21.86
N LYS A 46 -2.54 31.60 21.40
CA LYS A 46 -3.97 31.25 21.41
C LYS A 46 -4.25 29.91 20.70
N SER A 47 -3.61 29.67 19.55
CA SER A 47 -3.78 28.42 18.79
C SER A 47 -3.22 27.21 19.55
N THR A 48 -2.05 27.35 20.18
CA THR A 48 -1.45 26.30 21.01
C THR A 48 -2.33 25.98 22.21
N ILE A 49 -2.91 26.98 22.88
CA ILE A 49 -3.82 26.76 24.01
C ILE A 49 -5.09 26.01 23.55
N LYS A 50 -5.71 26.41 22.43
CA LYS A 50 -6.87 25.69 21.88
C LYS A 50 -6.54 24.22 21.55
N LEU A 51 -5.39 23.98 20.94
CA LEU A 51 -4.94 22.62 20.61
C LEU A 51 -4.65 21.78 21.86
N LEU A 52 -4.07 22.37 22.91
CA LEU A 52 -3.85 21.67 24.18
C LEU A 52 -5.15 21.40 24.94
N ASN A 53 -6.12 22.31 24.86
CA ASN A 53 -7.43 22.13 25.46
C ASN A 53 -8.22 20.99 24.80
N LEU A 54 -8.01 20.73 23.50
CA LEU A 54 -8.60 19.58 22.79
C LEU A 54 -8.28 18.24 23.48
N TYR A 55 -7.04 18.04 23.93
CA TYR A 55 -6.65 16.80 24.61
C TYR A 55 -7.22 16.67 26.03
N LYS A 56 -7.68 17.78 26.63
CA LYS A 56 -8.17 17.82 28.01
C LYS A 56 -9.69 17.93 28.11
N SER A 57 -10.37 18.36 27.04
CA SER A 57 -11.82 18.54 27.04
C SER A 57 -12.51 17.18 27.18
N LYS A 58 -13.37 17.05 28.19
CA LYS A 58 -14.27 15.91 28.37
C LYS A 58 -15.69 16.34 27.96
N PRO A 59 -16.52 15.39 27.48
CA PRO A 59 -17.94 15.68 27.30
C PRO A 59 -18.53 16.08 28.66
N GLN A 60 -19.27 17.19 28.69
CA GLN A 60 -20.03 17.58 29.88
C GLN A 60 -21.18 16.60 30.05
N GLN A 61 -21.16 15.81 31.14
CA GLN A 61 -22.28 14.95 31.52
C GLN A 61 -23.50 15.83 31.84
N GLY A 62 -24.64 15.55 31.21
CA GLY A 62 -25.91 16.27 31.45
C GLY A 62 -26.39 17.22 30.34
N LYS A 63 -25.80 17.20 29.14
CA LYS A 63 -26.31 17.98 28.00
C LYS A 63 -27.38 17.22 27.21
N GLU A 64 -28.49 17.91 26.97
CA GLU A 64 -29.63 17.53 26.13
C GLU A 64 -29.20 16.85 24.81
N PRO A 65 -30.03 15.94 24.26
CA PRO A 65 -29.74 15.28 22.98
C PRO A 65 -29.39 16.32 21.91
N GLN A 66 -28.31 16.07 21.15
CA GLN A 66 -27.90 16.99 20.09
C GLN A 66 -29.07 17.22 19.13
N PRO A 67 -29.43 18.47 18.81
CA PRO A 67 -30.54 18.75 17.91
C PRO A 67 -30.23 18.17 16.53
N THR A 68 -31.11 17.33 16.00
CA THR A 68 -30.99 16.78 14.65
C THR A 68 -31.14 17.91 13.64
N ALA A 69 -30.05 18.29 12.97
CA ALA A 69 -30.10 19.31 11.93
C ALA A 69 -30.90 18.79 10.71
N PRO A 70 -31.74 19.62 10.08
CA PRO A 70 -32.49 19.20 8.90
C PRO A 70 -31.53 18.97 7.71
N ALA A 71 -31.48 17.73 7.20
CA ALA A 71 -30.67 17.35 6.05
C ALA A 71 -31.45 17.58 4.73
N ARG A 72 -31.61 18.84 4.32
CA ARG A 72 -32.24 19.19 3.04
C ARG A 72 -31.17 19.56 2.00
N ILE A 73 -31.19 18.92 0.84
CA ILE A 73 -30.37 19.30 -0.32
C ILE A 73 -31.18 20.31 -1.13
N GLN A 74 -30.64 21.50 -1.33
CA GLN A 74 -31.30 22.53 -2.13
C GLN A 74 -31.27 22.13 -3.62
N PRO A 75 -32.40 22.15 -4.34
CA PRO A 75 -32.40 21.93 -5.78
C PRO A 75 -31.63 23.07 -6.47
N ASP A 76 -30.67 22.70 -7.34
CA ASP A 76 -29.85 23.64 -8.12
C ASP A 76 -29.65 23.06 -9.53
N ARG A 77 -29.63 23.91 -10.56
CA ARG A 77 -29.38 23.46 -11.94
C ARG A 77 -27.94 22.98 -12.12
N ARG A 78 -27.02 23.46 -11.26
CA ARG A 78 -25.58 23.09 -11.28
C ARG A 78 -25.33 21.60 -11.05
N TRP A 79 -26.23 20.89 -10.37
CA TRP A 79 -26.11 19.44 -10.15
C TRP A 79 -26.13 18.64 -11.46
N PHE A 80 -26.80 19.15 -12.49
CA PHE A 80 -27.01 18.45 -13.77
C PHE A 80 -26.04 18.89 -14.87
N GLY A 81 -25.13 19.83 -14.59
CA GLY A 81 -24.10 20.26 -15.53
C GLY A 81 -22.87 19.36 -15.52
N ASN A 82 -22.14 19.34 -16.62
CA ASN A 82 -20.86 18.62 -16.71
C ASN A 82 -19.85 19.23 -15.72
N THR A 83 -19.37 18.43 -14.74
CA THR A 83 -18.47 18.90 -13.68
C THR A 83 -16.99 18.84 -14.07
N ARG A 84 -16.61 17.98 -15.02
CA ARG A 84 -15.26 17.86 -15.57
C ARG A 84 -15.33 17.54 -17.06
N VAL A 85 -14.69 18.36 -17.88
CA VAL A 85 -14.56 18.15 -19.32
C VAL A 85 -13.08 18.18 -19.66
N ILE A 86 -12.64 17.28 -20.54
CA ILE A 86 -11.27 17.24 -21.06
C ILE A 86 -11.32 17.36 -22.59
N ASP A 87 -10.42 18.16 -23.14
CA ASP A 87 -10.30 18.31 -24.59
C ASP A 87 -9.48 17.16 -25.20
N GLN A 88 -9.83 16.76 -26.42
CA GLN A 88 -9.21 15.62 -27.08
C GLN A 88 -7.73 15.85 -27.38
N SER A 89 -7.37 17.08 -27.78
CA SER A 89 -5.98 17.48 -28.04
C SER A 89 -5.10 17.35 -26.79
N LYS A 90 -5.63 17.74 -25.62
CA LYS A 90 -4.94 17.63 -24.34
C LYS A 90 -4.80 16.18 -23.91
N LEU A 91 -5.77 15.34 -24.23
CA LEU A 91 -5.74 13.91 -23.94
C LEU A 91 -4.63 13.21 -24.76
N SER A 92 -4.52 13.50 -26.07
CA SER A 92 -3.47 12.93 -26.91
C SER A 92 -2.08 13.35 -26.46
N LEU A 93 -1.87 14.64 -26.20
CA LEU A 93 -0.59 15.15 -25.67
C LEU A 93 -0.21 14.46 -24.35
N PHE A 94 -1.20 14.18 -23.50
CA PHE A 94 -0.93 13.49 -22.23
C PHE A 94 -0.59 12.01 -22.41
N ARG A 95 -1.22 11.32 -23.37
CA ARG A 95 -0.86 9.93 -23.72
C ARG A 95 0.58 9.85 -24.22
N GLU A 96 0.95 10.78 -25.10
CA GLU A 96 2.31 10.87 -25.62
C GLU A 96 3.33 11.15 -24.49
N ALA A 97 3.06 12.15 -23.65
CA ALA A 97 3.91 12.48 -22.52
C ALA A 97 4.05 11.32 -21.51
N LEU A 98 2.99 10.54 -21.28
CA LEU A 98 3.07 9.34 -20.44
C LEU A 98 3.85 8.21 -21.08
N SER A 99 3.77 8.05 -22.41
CA SER A 99 4.54 7.02 -23.12
C SER A 99 6.03 7.34 -23.16
N GLN A 100 6.38 8.63 -23.23
CA GLN A 100 7.75 9.14 -23.20
C GLN A 100 8.30 9.29 -21.79
N ALA A 101 7.46 9.25 -20.75
CA ALA A 101 7.90 9.37 -19.37
C ALA A 101 8.70 8.12 -18.97
N ASP A 102 10.02 8.26 -18.95
CA ASP A 102 10.92 7.23 -18.47
C ASP A 102 10.62 6.87 -17.01
N ASN A 103 10.64 5.56 -16.70
CA ASN A 103 10.50 5.04 -15.35
C ASN A 103 11.79 5.26 -14.53
N ASN A 104 12.22 6.52 -14.37
CA ASN A 104 13.41 6.84 -13.59
C ASN A 104 13.12 6.65 -12.08
N PRO A 105 13.81 5.73 -11.37
CA PRO A 105 13.55 5.43 -9.97
C PRO A 105 13.90 6.57 -9.00
N TYR A 106 14.69 7.54 -9.43
CA TYR A 106 15.08 8.70 -8.63
C TYR A 106 14.14 9.90 -8.82
N SER A 107 13.29 9.86 -9.84
CA SER A 107 12.25 10.87 -10.04
C SER A 107 11.05 10.59 -9.14
N VAL A 108 10.52 11.63 -8.51
CA VAL A 108 9.52 11.48 -7.44
C VAL A 108 8.25 12.27 -7.78
N VAL A 109 7.10 11.60 -7.75
CA VAL A 109 5.79 12.22 -8.02
C VAL A 109 5.22 12.84 -6.74
N LEU A 110 5.30 14.16 -6.60
CA LEU A 110 4.80 14.87 -5.41
C LEU A 110 3.28 15.09 -5.45
N LYS A 111 2.77 15.56 -6.59
CA LYS A 111 1.35 15.86 -6.79
C LYS A 111 0.90 15.29 -8.12
N ARG A 112 -0.30 14.71 -8.10
CA ARG A 112 -0.94 14.20 -9.30
C ARG A 112 -2.03 15.16 -9.72
N SER A 113 -2.07 15.44 -11.01
CA SER A 113 -3.21 16.11 -11.61
C SER A 113 -4.46 15.25 -11.41
N LYS A 114 -5.62 15.89 -11.23
CA LYS A 114 -6.92 15.22 -11.07
C LYS A 114 -7.46 14.74 -12.42
N LEU A 115 -6.62 14.11 -13.22
CA LEU A 115 -6.96 13.60 -14.54
C LEU A 115 -7.64 12.23 -14.43
N PRO A 116 -8.60 11.93 -15.32
CA PRO A 116 -9.21 10.61 -15.39
C PRO A 116 -8.23 9.61 -16.02
N LEU A 117 -7.40 8.99 -15.18
CA LEU A 117 -6.42 7.98 -15.63
C LEU A 117 -7.07 6.77 -16.33
N SER A 118 -8.37 6.54 -16.10
CA SER A 118 -9.15 5.52 -16.79
C SER A 118 -9.23 5.72 -18.32
N LEU A 119 -9.15 6.96 -18.81
CA LEU A 119 -9.16 7.26 -20.25
C LEU A 119 -7.81 7.00 -20.93
N LEU A 120 -6.77 6.75 -20.14
CA LEU A 120 -5.39 6.60 -20.60
C LEU A 120 -4.94 5.15 -20.59
N ALA A 121 -5.53 4.32 -19.72
CA ALA A 121 -5.36 2.88 -19.82
C ALA A 121 -5.82 2.44 -21.22
N PRO A 122 -5.05 1.61 -21.95
CA PRO A 122 -5.51 0.97 -23.17
C PRO A 122 -6.53 -0.11 -22.82
N SER A 123 -7.66 0.32 -22.27
CA SER A 123 -8.87 -0.48 -22.16
C SER A 123 -9.80 0.01 -23.26
N ALA A 124 -9.38 -0.15 -24.51
CA ALA A 124 -10.37 -0.27 -25.57
C ALA A 124 -11.05 -1.64 -25.34
N PRO A 125 -12.36 -1.70 -25.05
CA PRO A 125 -13.07 -2.96 -25.13
C PRO A 125 -12.97 -3.44 -26.58
N GLY A 126 -12.04 -4.37 -26.85
CA GLY A 126 -11.76 -4.92 -28.18
C GLY A 126 -10.32 -4.82 -28.70
N ARG A 127 -9.37 -4.15 -28.01
CA ARG A 127 -7.95 -4.14 -28.42
C ARG A 127 -7.11 -4.92 -27.41
N THR A 128 -6.84 -6.17 -27.74
CA THR A 128 -5.97 -7.08 -26.99
C THR A 128 -4.54 -6.92 -27.47
N GLU A 129 -3.74 -6.10 -26.80
CA GLU A 129 -2.29 -6.31 -26.83
C GLU A 129 -1.89 -6.87 -25.47
N HIS A 130 -1.56 -8.16 -25.48
CA HIS A 130 -0.85 -8.82 -24.42
C HIS A 130 0.58 -8.25 -24.39
N PHE A 131 0.92 -7.51 -23.35
CA PHE A 131 2.33 -7.31 -23.00
C PHE A 131 2.72 -8.46 -22.05
N ASP A 132 3.22 -9.55 -22.61
CA ASP A 132 4.01 -10.51 -21.84
C ASP A 132 5.44 -9.95 -21.69
N GLU A 133 6.02 -10.05 -20.49
CA GLU A 133 7.38 -9.59 -20.15
C GLU A 133 8.52 -10.42 -20.82
N GLY A 134 8.27 -11.00 -21.99
CA GLY A 134 9.24 -11.72 -22.80
C GLY A 134 8.83 -11.65 -24.26
N GLY A 135 9.55 -10.85 -25.05
CA GLY A 135 9.20 -10.49 -26.43
C GLY A 135 9.23 -11.67 -27.42
N GLN A 136 8.17 -12.48 -27.42
CA GLN A 136 7.85 -13.38 -28.53
C GLN A 136 6.36 -13.27 -28.86
N GLU A 137 6.08 -12.61 -29.98
CA GLU A 137 4.76 -12.61 -30.63
C GLU A 137 4.47 -14.02 -31.13
N THR A 138 3.63 -14.77 -30.41
CA THR A 138 3.11 -16.05 -30.88
C THR A 138 1.58 -16.01 -30.96
N SER A 139 1.09 -16.28 -32.18
CA SER A 139 -0.29 -16.53 -32.60
C SER A 139 -1.24 -15.32 -32.81
N THR A 140 -1.61 -15.16 -34.08
CA THR A 140 -2.45 -14.13 -34.72
C THR A 140 -3.96 -14.38 -34.58
N VAL A 141 -4.43 -14.89 -33.45
CA VAL A 141 -5.88 -15.07 -33.22
C VAL A 141 -6.30 -14.35 -31.94
N PRO A 142 -7.21 -13.35 -32.02
CA PRO A 142 -7.72 -12.70 -30.82
C PRO A 142 -8.49 -13.74 -29.99
N GLN A 143 -7.90 -14.14 -28.86
CA GLN A 143 -8.56 -15.03 -27.91
C GLN A 143 -9.81 -14.31 -27.37
N THR A 144 -10.99 -14.75 -27.78
CA THR A 144 -12.25 -14.30 -27.21
C THR A 144 -12.25 -14.69 -25.73
N ARG A 145 -12.20 -13.70 -24.82
CA ARG A 145 -12.30 -13.94 -23.38
C ARG A 145 -13.54 -14.80 -23.09
N GLY A 146 -13.46 -15.72 -22.13
CA GLY A 146 -14.51 -16.72 -21.86
C GLY A 146 -15.95 -16.18 -21.67
N SER A 147 -16.13 -14.90 -21.34
CA SER A 147 -17.46 -14.26 -21.32
C SER A 147 -18.12 -14.16 -22.70
N ALA A 148 -17.34 -13.96 -23.77
CA ALA A 148 -17.84 -13.92 -25.14
C ALA A 148 -18.22 -15.33 -25.65
N ILE A 149 -17.54 -16.36 -25.16
CA ILE A 149 -17.90 -17.76 -25.45
C ILE A 149 -19.23 -18.10 -24.77
N LEU A 150 -19.44 -17.69 -23.51
CA LEU A 150 -20.69 -17.93 -22.79
C LEU A 150 -21.90 -17.21 -23.41
N SER A 151 -21.70 -16.05 -24.05
CA SER A 151 -22.79 -15.37 -24.78
C SER A 151 -23.16 -16.04 -26.10
N LEU A 152 -22.20 -16.71 -26.75
CA LEU A 152 -22.43 -17.43 -28.00
C LEU A 152 -22.88 -18.87 -27.76
N GLN A 153 -22.40 -19.49 -26.69
CA GLN A 153 -22.58 -20.88 -26.34
C GLN A 153 -22.78 -20.99 -24.83
N SER A 154 -24.04 -20.98 -24.40
CA SER A 154 -24.37 -21.15 -22.99
C SER A 154 -24.06 -22.58 -22.53
N PHE A 155 -23.93 -22.78 -21.21
CA PHE A 155 -23.62 -24.10 -20.66
C PHE A 155 -24.72 -25.12 -20.95
N SER A 156 -26.00 -24.71 -20.90
CA SER A 156 -27.15 -25.56 -21.22
C SER A 156 -27.22 -25.95 -22.70
N ASP A 157 -26.72 -25.08 -23.58
CA ASP A 157 -26.71 -25.34 -25.03
C ASP A 157 -25.55 -26.28 -25.41
N THR A 158 -24.45 -26.24 -24.66
CA THR A 158 -23.25 -27.03 -24.93
C THR A 158 -23.23 -28.40 -24.25
N PHE A 159 -23.81 -28.51 -23.05
CA PHE A 159 -23.81 -29.72 -22.23
C PHE A 159 -25.18 -29.97 -21.56
N GLY A 160 -25.49 -31.24 -21.27
CA GLY A 160 -26.75 -31.67 -20.65
C GLY A 160 -27.80 -32.17 -21.64
N ASP A 161 -28.98 -32.52 -21.12
CA ASP A 161 -30.02 -33.21 -21.89
C ASP A 161 -30.62 -32.33 -22.99
N LYS A 162 -30.67 -31.01 -22.77
CA LYS A 162 -31.16 -30.01 -23.72
C LYS A 162 -30.06 -29.46 -24.65
N ARG A 163 -28.91 -30.12 -24.76
CA ARG A 163 -27.80 -29.66 -25.59
C ARG A 163 -28.20 -29.49 -27.06
N THR A 164 -27.89 -28.33 -27.62
CA THR A 164 -28.06 -28.00 -29.04
C THR A 164 -26.77 -28.25 -29.82
N ARG A 165 -25.59 -28.25 -29.16
CA ARG A 165 -24.31 -28.54 -29.80
C ARG A 165 -24.18 -30.02 -30.20
N LYS A 166 -24.18 -30.29 -31.51
CA LYS A 166 -24.02 -31.64 -32.07
C LYS A 166 -22.60 -31.97 -32.54
N ARG A 167 -21.79 -30.97 -32.91
CA ARG A 167 -20.42 -31.17 -33.42
C ARG A 167 -19.40 -30.37 -32.61
N PRO A 168 -18.18 -30.91 -32.37
CA PRO A 168 -17.09 -30.15 -31.77
C PRO A 168 -16.55 -29.12 -32.78
N GLN A 169 -16.09 -27.98 -32.26
CA GLN A 169 -15.27 -27.07 -33.05
C GLN A 169 -13.80 -27.51 -32.90
N LEU A 170 -13.26 -28.13 -33.94
CA LEU A 170 -11.86 -28.55 -34.00
C LEU A 170 -11.02 -27.44 -34.64
N GLN A 171 -9.84 -27.18 -34.09
CA GLN A 171 -8.82 -26.31 -34.69
C GLN A 171 -7.87 -27.16 -35.57
N ALA A 172 -8.43 -28.05 -36.36
CA ALA A 172 -7.71 -28.87 -37.33
C ALA A 172 -8.57 -28.99 -38.58
N SER A 173 -7.96 -28.77 -39.73
CA SER A 173 -8.63 -28.83 -41.04
C SER A 173 -8.70 -30.27 -41.55
N ASP A 174 -7.62 -31.03 -41.38
CA ASP A 174 -7.47 -32.41 -41.84
C ASP A 174 -7.13 -33.39 -40.72
N LEU A 175 -7.40 -34.68 -40.94
CA LEU A 175 -7.07 -35.75 -40.00
C LEU A 175 -5.56 -35.84 -39.73
N GLY A 176 -4.73 -35.62 -40.75
CA GLY A 176 -3.28 -35.61 -40.61
C GLY A 176 -2.76 -34.47 -39.72
N GLU A 177 -3.42 -33.29 -39.76
CA GLU A 177 -3.09 -32.17 -38.88
C GLU A 177 -3.47 -32.48 -37.43
N LEU A 178 -4.65 -33.07 -37.21
CA LEU A 178 -5.10 -33.49 -35.89
C LEU A 178 -4.15 -34.53 -35.26
N ALA A 179 -3.67 -35.50 -36.05
CA ALA A 179 -2.71 -36.51 -35.59
C ALA A 179 -1.38 -35.87 -35.14
N ARG A 180 -0.83 -34.95 -35.93
CA ARG A 180 0.40 -34.21 -35.56
C ARG A 180 0.21 -33.36 -34.30
N GLN A 181 -0.95 -32.73 -34.13
CA GLN A 181 -1.27 -31.99 -32.90
C GLN A 181 -1.36 -32.93 -31.69
N ALA A 182 -1.94 -34.12 -31.85
CA ALA A 182 -2.02 -35.13 -30.80
C ALA A 182 -0.64 -35.64 -30.39
N GLU A 183 0.24 -35.95 -31.34
CA GLU A 183 1.63 -36.35 -31.10
C GLU A 183 2.40 -35.26 -30.33
N ARG A 184 2.28 -34.00 -30.74
CA ARG A 184 2.90 -32.86 -30.02
C ARG A 184 2.39 -32.73 -28.60
N ARG A 185 1.08 -32.88 -28.37
CA ARG A 185 0.49 -32.85 -27.03
C ARG A 185 0.96 -34.03 -26.18
N GLN A 186 1.05 -35.22 -26.77
CA GLN A 186 1.56 -36.40 -26.09
C GLN A 186 3.04 -36.26 -25.73
N ALA A 187 3.88 -35.74 -26.64
CA ALA A 187 5.27 -35.42 -26.35
C ALA A 187 5.37 -34.40 -25.21
N SER A 188 4.64 -33.28 -25.27
CA SER A 188 4.64 -32.27 -24.19
C SER A 188 4.12 -32.81 -22.86
N PHE A 189 3.18 -33.76 -22.88
CA PHE A 189 2.66 -34.42 -21.69
C PHE A 189 3.67 -35.41 -21.11
N GLN A 190 4.39 -36.14 -21.96
CA GLN A 190 5.44 -37.06 -21.56
C GLN A 190 6.67 -36.30 -21.03
N GLU A 191 7.07 -35.20 -21.67
CA GLU A 191 8.10 -34.28 -21.16
C GLU A 191 7.67 -33.68 -19.81
N GLY A 192 6.43 -33.22 -19.70
CA GLY A 192 5.87 -32.69 -18.46
C GLY A 192 5.73 -33.72 -17.34
N ARG A 193 5.65 -35.02 -17.66
CA ARG A 193 5.73 -36.12 -16.68
C ARG A 193 7.17 -36.54 -16.39
N GLY A 194 8.06 -36.54 -17.38
CA GLY A 194 9.47 -36.87 -17.24
C GLY A 194 10.21 -35.89 -16.32
N GLY A 195 9.85 -34.61 -16.38
CA GLY A 195 10.32 -33.60 -15.40
C GLY A 195 9.77 -33.75 -13.98
N ALA A 196 8.85 -34.69 -13.75
CA ALA A 196 8.28 -34.98 -12.42
C ALA A 196 8.66 -36.38 -11.89
N GLY A 197 9.42 -37.18 -12.64
CA GLY A 197 9.73 -38.57 -12.27
C GLY A 197 10.98 -39.15 -12.93
N GLY A 198 11.95 -38.32 -13.29
CA GLY A 198 13.25 -38.75 -13.78
C GLY A 198 14.34 -38.47 -12.75
N GLU A 199 14.99 -39.54 -12.30
CA GLU A 199 16.31 -39.49 -11.68
C GLU A 199 17.29 -38.93 -12.73
N ASP A 200 17.67 -37.65 -12.62
CA ASP A 200 18.85 -37.13 -13.30
C ASP A 200 19.52 -36.04 -12.47
N GLU A 201 20.83 -36.17 -12.33
CA GLU A 201 21.69 -35.36 -11.49
C GLU A 201 21.81 -33.93 -12.05
N GLY A 202 21.52 -32.91 -11.22
CA GLY A 202 22.19 -31.61 -11.33
C GLY A 202 21.41 -30.41 -11.88
N ASP A 203 20.17 -30.16 -11.47
CA ASP A 203 19.59 -28.79 -11.54
C ASP A 203 18.84 -28.39 -10.26
N GLU A 204 19.43 -27.47 -9.49
CA GLU A 204 18.96 -26.98 -8.19
C GLU A 204 17.81 -25.94 -8.31
N THR A 205 16.81 -26.16 -9.17
CA THR A 205 15.65 -25.26 -9.29
C THR A 205 14.28 -25.91 -9.11
N ALA A 206 14.22 -27.14 -8.62
CA ALA A 206 12.99 -27.75 -8.11
C ALA A 206 12.77 -27.40 -6.63
N PHE A 207 12.37 -26.16 -6.34
CA PHE A 207 11.65 -25.91 -5.08
C PHE A 207 10.39 -26.77 -5.09
N SER A 208 10.34 -27.72 -4.16
CA SER A 208 9.26 -28.69 -3.94
C SER A 208 7.89 -28.04 -4.13
N ARG A 209 7.31 -28.20 -5.32
CA ARG A 209 5.86 -28.32 -5.42
C ARG A 209 5.58 -29.66 -4.78
N ASP A 210 5.00 -29.63 -3.59
CA ASP A 210 4.36 -30.80 -2.97
C ASP A 210 3.50 -31.47 -4.06
N ASP A 211 4.00 -32.52 -4.71
CA ASP A 211 3.17 -33.40 -5.52
C ASP A 211 2.48 -34.33 -4.53
N PRO A 212 1.18 -34.16 -4.25
CA PRO A 212 0.50 -34.97 -3.25
C PRO A 212 0.39 -36.44 -3.67
N ARG A 213 0.68 -36.75 -4.94
CA ARG A 213 0.39 -38.04 -5.56
C ARG A 213 1.46 -39.11 -5.34
N GLY A 214 2.66 -38.74 -4.88
CA GLY A 214 3.71 -39.69 -4.53
C GLY A 214 3.53 -40.31 -3.14
N GLN A 215 2.65 -39.74 -2.32
CA GLN A 215 2.51 -40.10 -0.89
C GLN A 215 1.31 -40.99 -0.60
N ASP A 216 0.47 -41.28 -1.61
CA ASP A 216 -0.71 -42.16 -1.45
C ASP A 216 -0.39 -43.65 -1.62
N SER A 217 0.83 -44.02 -2.05
CA SER A 217 1.24 -45.44 -2.22
C SER A 217 1.90 -46.07 -0.99
N GLY A 218 2.19 -45.30 0.05
CA GLY A 218 2.66 -45.80 1.34
C GLY A 218 2.20 -44.83 2.42
N GLY A 219 1.42 -45.31 3.40
CA GLY A 219 0.61 -44.52 4.34
C GLY A 219 1.33 -43.56 5.31
N GLU A 220 2.45 -42.97 4.92
CA GLU A 220 3.17 -41.95 5.68
C GLU A 220 2.78 -40.56 5.18
N THR A 221 1.74 -39.98 5.78
CA THR A 221 1.39 -38.58 5.55
C THR A 221 2.52 -37.66 6.01
N ALA A 222 2.92 -36.67 5.20
CA ALA A 222 3.88 -35.65 5.59
C ALA A 222 3.47 -34.98 6.92
N ALA A 223 4.45 -34.78 7.80
CA ALA A 223 4.23 -34.15 9.09
C ALA A 223 3.61 -32.75 8.94
N ALA A 224 2.64 -32.43 9.78
CA ALA A 224 1.96 -31.14 9.72
C ALA A 224 2.92 -29.98 9.99
N SER A 225 2.91 -28.98 9.10
CA SER A 225 3.72 -27.76 9.28
C SER A 225 3.43 -27.09 10.62
N GLU A 226 4.49 -26.87 11.39
CA GLU A 226 4.39 -26.30 12.72
C GLU A 226 3.76 -24.90 12.71
N LYS A 227 2.99 -24.59 13.75
CA LYS A 227 2.34 -23.28 13.91
C LYS A 227 3.33 -22.10 13.96
N ILE A 228 4.61 -22.35 14.31
CA ILE A 228 5.63 -21.31 14.42
C ILE A 228 5.91 -20.63 13.07
N PHE A 229 5.88 -21.38 11.96
CA PHE A 229 6.11 -20.86 10.61
C PHE A 229 5.00 -19.89 10.16
N LYS A 230 3.81 -19.96 10.76
CA LYS A 230 2.67 -19.07 10.47
C LYS A 230 2.64 -17.79 11.33
N LYS A 231 3.57 -17.62 12.28
CA LYS A 231 3.56 -16.45 13.18
C LYS A 231 3.68 -15.11 12.44
N GLY A 232 4.40 -15.07 11.31
CA GLY A 232 4.58 -13.85 10.51
C GLY A 232 3.36 -13.39 9.72
N THR A 233 2.38 -14.28 9.48
CA THR A 233 1.22 -14.00 8.61
C THR A 233 -0.06 -13.62 9.37
N SER A 234 0.05 -13.32 10.67
CA SER A 234 -1.09 -12.96 11.51
C SER A 234 -1.80 -11.69 11.02
N ARG A 235 -3.15 -11.69 11.07
CA ARG A 235 -4.00 -10.53 10.72
C ARG A 235 -3.66 -9.28 11.54
N ARG A 236 -3.24 -9.46 12.81
CA ARG A 236 -2.81 -8.36 13.68
C ARG A 236 -1.58 -7.65 13.12
N ILE A 237 -0.58 -8.42 12.68
CA ILE A 237 0.68 -7.89 12.13
C ILE A 237 0.42 -7.17 10.82
N TRP A 238 -0.37 -7.77 9.93
CA TRP A 238 -0.77 -7.13 8.67
C TRP A 238 -1.60 -5.87 8.91
N GLY A 239 -2.46 -5.83 9.93
CA GLY A 239 -3.18 -4.63 10.34
C GLY A 239 -2.25 -3.48 10.75
N GLU A 240 -1.25 -3.76 11.59
CA GLU A 240 -0.23 -2.76 11.96
C GLU A 240 0.63 -2.35 10.76
N LEU A 241 0.98 -3.28 9.86
CA LEU A 241 1.72 -2.97 8.63
C LEU A 241 0.96 -1.95 7.77
N TYR A 242 -0.33 -2.20 7.48
CA TYR A 242 -1.11 -1.28 6.66
C TYR A 242 -1.34 0.06 7.34
N LYS A 243 -1.47 0.10 8.67
CA LYS A 243 -1.52 1.34 9.45
C LYS A 243 -0.23 2.16 9.36
N VAL A 244 0.93 1.51 9.39
CA VAL A 244 2.24 2.18 9.16
C VAL A 244 2.32 2.68 7.73
N ILE A 245 1.92 1.85 6.75
CA ILE A 245 1.87 2.26 5.35
C ILE A 245 0.96 3.47 5.19
N ASP A 246 -0.19 3.54 5.86
CA ASP A 246 -1.14 4.65 5.74
C ASP A 246 -0.66 5.93 6.41
N SER A 247 -0.06 5.83 7.59
CA SER A 247 0.42 6.99 8.35
C SER A 247 1.74 7.56 7.83
N SER A 248 2.50 6.82 7.01
CA SER A 248 3.77 7.27 6.45
C SER A 248 3.63 7.99 5.10
N ASP A 249 4.48 9.00 4.91
CA ASP A 249 4.69 9.69 3.62
C ASP A 249 5.83 9.03 2.85
N VAL A 250 6.90 8.67 3.57
CA VAL A 250 8.07 7.95 3.06
C VAL A 250 8.18 6.60 3.76
N ILE A 251 8.39 5.54 2.98
CA ILE A 251 8.50 4.18 3.44
C ILE A 251 9.94 3.71 3.19
N VAL A 252 10.60 3.28 4.26
CA VAL A 252 11.93 2.67 4.22
C VAL A 252 11.77 1.17 4.38
N GLN A 253 12.07 0.42 3.32
CA GLN A 253 12.07 -1.03 3.33
C GLN A 253 13.48 -1.53 3.69
N VAL A 254 13.60 -2.12 4.86
CA VAL A 254 14.84 -2.66 5.39
C VAL A 254 14.97 -4.13 4.97
N VAL A 255 16.11 -4.45 4.38
CA VAL A 255 16.43 -5.75 3.80
C VAL A 255 17.78 -6.22 4.38
N ASP A 256 17.95 -7.53 4.60
CA ASP A 256 19.20 -8.11 5.08
C ASP A 256 20.17 -8.27 3.89
N ALA A 257 21.40 -7.77 4.00
CA ALA A 257 22.37 -7.78 2.91
C ALA A 257 22.88 -9.18 2.53
N ARG A 258 22.70 -10.19 3.40
CA ARG A 258 23.08 -11.58 3.13
C ARG A 258 22.17 -12.28 2.12
N ASP A 259 20.87 -12.06 2.26
CA ASP A 259 19.85 -12.53 1.32
C ASP A 259 18.81 -11.43 1.08
N PRO A 260 19.13 -10.47 0.19
CA PRO A 260 18.26 -9.34 -0.03
C PRO A 260 17.05 -9.68 -0.90
N LEU A 261 17.08 -10.76 -1.68
CA LEU A 261 15.94 -11.17 -2.50
C LEU A 261 14.89 -11.90 -1.67
N GLY A 262 15.30 -12.79 -0.76
CA GLY A 262 14.38 -13.49 0.14
C GLY A 262 13.78 -12.60 1.23
N THR A 263 14.51 -11.58 1.69
CA THR A 263 14.02 -10.65 2.72
C THR A 263 13.29 -9.40 2.18
N ARG A 264 13.12 -9.30 0.84
CA ARG A 264 12.37 -8.24 0.16
C ARG A 264 10.91 -8.66 -0.07
N CYS A 265 9.98 -7.73 0.09
CA CYS A 265 8.55 -8.01 -0.04
C CYS A 265 7.93 -7.37 -1.29
N PHE A 266 8.09 -8.03 -2.44
CA PHE A 266 7.55 -7.56 -3.73
C PHE A 266 6.04 -7.28 -3.71
N ARG A 267 5.29 -8.02 -2.87
CA ARG A 267 3.84 -7.83 -2.71
C ARG A 267 3.50 -6.42 -2.20
N VAL A 268 4.25 -5.93 -1.22
CA VAL A 268 4.04 -4.57 -0.67
C VAL A 268 4.43 -3.52 -1.70
N GLU A 269 5.51 -3.75 -2.45
CA GLU A 269 5.96 -2.84 -3.51
C GLU A 269 4.93 -2.72 -4.64
N LYS A 270 4.40 -3.85 -5.10
CA LYS A 270 3.30 -3.89 -6.09
C LYS A 270 2.04 -3.22 -5.56
N TYR A 271 1.71 -3.43 -4.28
CA TYR A 271 0.57 -2.77 -3.64
C TYR A 271 0.75 -1.25 -3.59
N LEU A 272 1.92 -0.75 -3.19
CA LEU A 272 2.21 0.69 -3.15
C LEU A 272 2.19 1.31 -4.56
N ARG A 273 2.78 0.62 -5.55
CA ARG A 273 2.80 1.06 -6.94
C ARG A 273 1.41 1.10 -7.58
N SER A 274 0.47 0.27 -7.15
CA SER A 274 -0.89 0.25 -7.70
C SER A 274 -1.86 1.17 -6.94
N HIS A 275 -1.82 1.17 -5.60
CA HIS A 275 -2.84 1.83 -4.78
C HIS A 275 -2.39 3.16 -4.16
N LYS A 276 -1.08 3.35 -3.91
CA LYS A 276 -0.55 4.47 -3.09
C LYS A 276 0.65 5.14 -3.76
N GLN A 277 0.47 5.55 -5.00
CA GLN A 277 1.53 6.11 -5.84
C GLN A 277 2.05 7.50 -5.39
N SER A 278 1.42 8.15 -4.41
CA SER A 278 1.92 9.39 -3.79
C SER A 278 2.97 9.14 -2.70
N LYS A 279 3.16 7.87 -2.30
CA LYS A 279 4.11 7.50 -1.24
C LYS A 279 5.44 7.12 -1.87
N HIS A 280 6.52 7.48 -1.20
CA HIS A 280 7.87 7.24 -1.70
C HIS A 280 8.50 6.07 -0.98
N MET A 281 9.20 5.21 -1.70
CA MET A 281 9.81 4.01 -1.15
C MET A 281 11.32 4.01 -1.36
N ILE A 282 12.06 3.70 -0.30
CA ILE A 282 13.53 3.64 -0.28
C ILE A 282 13.93 2.26 0.22
N LEU A 283 14.90 1.63 -0.43
CA LEU A 283 15.47 0.36 0.04
C LEU A 283 16.70 0.63 0.91
N VAL A 284 16.79 -0.02 2.07
CA VAL A 284 17.96 0.02 2.93
C VAL A 284 18.50 -1.38 3.12
N LEU A 285 19.71 -1.63 2.60
CA LEU A 285 20.43 -2.87 2.79
C LEU A 285 21.17 -2.80 4.12
N ASN A 286 20.69 -3.51 5.12
CA ASN A 286 21.28 -3.54 6.46
C ASN A 286 22.15 -4.78 6.66
N LYS A 287 23.02 -4.75 7.68
CA LYS A 287 24.01 -5.81 7.99
C LYS A 287 25.08 -5.98 6.91
N ILE A 288 25.49 -4.88 6.30
CA ILE A 288 26.56 -4.87 5.28
C ILE A 288 27.92 -5.34 5.81
N ASP A 289 28.07 -5.42 7.13
CA ASP A 289 29.24 -5.95 7.82
C ASP A 289 29.37 -7.47 7.77
N LEU A 290 28.27 -8.17 7.49
CA LEU A 290 28.27 -9.62 7.38
C LEU A 290 28.64 -10.12 5.98
N ILE A 291 28.80 -9.22 5.01
CA ILE A 291 29.11 -9.54 3.63
C ILE A 291 30.38 -8.79 3.18
N PRO A 292 31.13 -9.32 2.20
CA PRO A 292 32.24 -8.59 1.60
C PRO A 292 31.77 -7.28 0.96
N SER A 293 32.60 -6.24 1.05
CA SER A 293 32.28 -4.90 0.55
C SER A 293 32.02 -4.87 -0.98
N GLN A 294 32.64 -5.77 -1.74
CA GLN A 294 32.41 -5.95 -3.17
C GLN A 294 30.96 -6.42 -3.45
N VAL A 295 30.48 -7.40 -2.70
CA VAL A 295 29.11 -7.94 -2.83
C VAL A 295 28.09 -6.86 -2.48
N ALA A 296 28.35 -6.06 -1.43
CA ALA A 296 27.48 -4.95 -1.06
C ALA A 296 27.34 -3.92 -2.20
N ARG A 297 28.44 -3.60 -2.91
CA ARG A 297 28.41 -2.70 -4.07
C ARG A 297 27.60 -3.27 -5.24
N ILE A 298 27.72 -4.58 -5.49
CA ILE A 298 26.95 -5.27 -6.53
C ILE A 298 25.45 -5.18 -6.21
N TRP A 299 25.05 -5.46 -4.98
CA TRP A 299 23.65 -5.35 -4.56
C TRP A 299 23.08 -3.94 -4.70
N VAL A 300 23.82 -2.92 -4.23
CA VAL A 300 23.42 -1.52 -4.39
C VAL A 300 23.26 -1.18 -5.88
N ARG A 301 24.20 -1.58 -6.75
CA ARG A 301 24.10 -1.34 -8.20
C ARG A 301 22.90 -2.03 -8.82
N ARG A 302 22.61 -3.27 -8.42
CA ARG A 302 21.47 -4.04 -8.95
C ARG A 302 20.13 -3.43 -8.56
N PHE A 303 19.96 -3.03 -7.31
CA PHE A 303 18.69 -2.50 -6.81
C PHE A 303 18.49 -1.02 -7.12
N SER A 304 19.56 -0.24 -7.28
CA SER A 304 19.48 1.18 -7.66
C SER A 304 18.79 1.42 -9.01
N LYS A 305 18.71 0.39 -9.85
CA LYS A 305 17.93 0.41 -11.11
C LYS A 305 16.41 0.47 -10.87
N GLU A 306 15.94 -0.05 -9.74
CA GLU A 306 14.51 -0.19 -9.44
C GLU A 306 14.04 0.82 -8.39
N LEU A 307 14.85 1.04 -7.35
CA LEU A 307 14.51 1.88 -6.20
C LEU A 307 15.77 2.59 -5.69
N PRO A 308 15.67 3.79 -5.10
CA PRO A 308 16.79 4.40 -4.39
C PRO A 308 17.25 3.48 -3.25
N THR A 309 18.50 3.01 -3.31
CA THR A 309 19.04 2.03 -2.35
C THR A 309 20.25 2.56 -1.60
N LEU A 310 20.27 2.31 -0.29
CA LEU A 310 21.37 2.74 0.58
C LEU A 310 21.93 1.55 1.38
N PRO A 311 23.25 1.34 1.40
CA PRO A 311 23.89 0.41 2.32
C PRO A 311 23.92 1.02 3.73
N PHE A 312 23.66 0.20 4.75
CA PHE A 312 23.59 0.63 6.13
C PHE A 312 24.20 -0.40 7.09
N GLN A 313 24.87 0.10 8.11
CA GLN A 313 25.39 -0.71 9.21
C GLN A 313 24.90 -0.17 10.55
N ALA A 314 23.96 -0.88 11.17
CA ALA A 314 23.40 -0.49 12.46
C ALA A 314 24.24 -1.04 13.64
N LYS A 315 25.19 -0.23 14.14
CA LYS A 315 25.97 -0.53 15.36
C LYS A 315 25.44 0.24 16.57
N LYS A 316 25.45 -0.38 17.76
CA LYS A 316 24.96 0.22 19.02
C LYS A 316 25.89 1.28 19.63
N GLN A 317 27.21 1.13 19.48
CA GLN A 317 28.20 1.93 20.21
C GLN A 317 29.12 2.79 19.30
N GLU A 318 29.17 2.51 18.00
CA GLU A 318 30.03 3.21 17.04
C GLU A 318 29.25 4.07 16.05
N LYS A 319 29.96 4.90 15.28
CA LYS A 319 29.38 5.65 14.15
C LYS A 319 28.85 4.65 13.11
N ALA A 320 27.53 4.50 13.07
CA ALA A 320 26.83 3.71 12.06
C ALA A 320 27.17 4.20 10.64
N ALA A 321 27.68 3.29 9.80
CA ALA A 321 27.92 3.57 8.38
C ALA A 321 26.59 3.75 7.64
N GLY A 322 26.52 4.73 6.74
CA GLY A 322 25.28 5.06 5.99
C GLY A 322 24.28 5.95 6.73
N ARG A 323 24.50 6.23 8.03
CA ARG A 323 23.64 7.12 8.85
C ARG A 323 23.46 8.50 8.23
N LEU A 324 24.56 9.15 7.84
CA LEU A 324 24.52 10.50 7.28
C LEU A 324 23.80 10.52 5.93
N GLN A 325 24.05 9.53 5.07
CA GLN A 325 23.43 9.41 3.75
C GLN A 325 21.91 9.23 3.87
N LEU A 326 21.47 8.33 4.74
CA LEU A 326 20.04 8.13 5.00
C LEU A 326 19.40 9.41 5.58
N PHE A 327 20.08 10.08 6.50
CA PHE A 327 19.57 11.34 7.08
C PHE A 327 19.49 12.48 6.06
N GLN A 328 20.48 12.62 5.18
CA GLN A 328 20.49 13.60 4.09
C GLN A 328 19.35 13.34 3.11
N LEU A 329 19.16 12.10 2.70
CA LEU A 329 18.10 11.70 1.79
C LEU A 329 16.72 11.95 2.40
N LEU A 330 16.50 11.60 3.68
CA LEU A 330 15.26 11.94 4.37
C LEU A 330 15.04 13.46 4.48
N ARG A 331 16.11 14.25 4.67
CA ARG A 331 16.02 15.71 4.71
C ARG A 331 15.62 16.30 3.35
N GLN A 332 16.09 15.73 2.24
CA GLN A 332 15.65 16.12 0.89
C GLN A 332 14.16 15.89 0.72
N TYR A 333 13.61 14.75 1.18
CA TYR A 333 12.17 14.51 1.16
C TYR A 333 11.38 15.53 2.01
N VAL A 334 11.91 15.94 3.16
CA VAL A 334 11.29 16.99 3.98
C VAL A 334 11.27 18.34 3.25
N GLN A 335 12.32 18.68 2.50
CA GLN A 335 12.35 19.90 1.70
C GLN A 335 11.36 19.85 0.53
N LEU A 336 11.25 18.70 -0.14
CA LEU A 336 10.29 18.48 -1.23
C LEU A 336 8.83 18.58 -0.75
N MET A 337 8.53 18.10 0.47
CA MET A 337 7.21 18.15 1.08
C MET A 337 7.03 19.34 2.03
N SER A 338 7.45 20.53 1.60
CA SER A 338 7.38 21.76 2.39
C SER A 338 5.96 22.24 2.72
N ASP A 339 4.95 21.72 2.02
CA ASP A 339 3.54 21.98 2.32
C ASP A 339 3.02 21.25 3.57
N ARG A 340 3.75 20.23 4.03
CA ARG A 340 3.44 19.48 5.26
C ARG A 340 4.22 20.05 6.45
N LYS A 341 3.58 20.10 7.62
CA LYS A 341 4.22 20.54 8.87
C LYS A 341 5.25 19.54 9.40
N HIS A 342 5.05 18.26 9.10
CA HIS A 342 5.95 17.17 9.45
C HIS A 342 5.82 16.08 8.38
N VAL A 343 6.87 15.27 8.24
CA VAL A 343 6.91 14.11 7.36
C VAL A 343 7.07 12.86 8.21
N SER A 344 6.20 11.88 8.01
CA SER A 344 6.24 10.62 8.74
C SER A 344 6.97 9.57 7.92
N VAL A 345 8.01 8.96 8.51
CA VAL A 345 8.82 7.91 7.86
C VAL A 345 8.48 6.56 8.50
N GLY A 346 7.98 5.63 7.70
CA GLY A 346 7.65 4.26 8.12
C GLY A 346 8.79 3.28 7.83
N PHE A 347 9.11 2.37 8.76
CA PHE A 347 10.09 1.30 8.55
C PHE A 347 9.38 -0.04 8.39
N ILE A 348 9.61 -0.72 7.26
CA ILE A 348 9.00 -2.01 6.90
C ILE A 348 10.11 -3.02 6.58
N GLY A 349 9.87 -4.32 6.82
CA GLY A 349 10.82 -5.37 6.49
C GLY A 349 10.61 -6.63 7.33
N TYR A 350 11.30 -7.71 6.96
CA TYR A 350 11.23 -9.00 7.65
C TYR A 350 11.62 -8.90 9.13
N PRO A 351 11.20 -9.85 9.99
CA PRO A 351 11.74 -9.95 11.35
C PRO A 351 13.27 -10.02 11.34
N ASN A 352 13.94 -9.52 12.38
CA ASN A 352 15.41 -9.56 12.54
C ASN A 352 16.28 -8.92 11.44
N VAL A 353 15.72 -8.20 10.46
CA VAL A 353 16.52 -7.41 9.50
C VAL A 353 17.17 -6.17 10.12
N GLY A 354 16.79 -5.78 11.35
CA GLY A 354 17.40 -4.67 12.09
C GLY A 354 16.67 -3.33 12.01
N LYS A 355 15.35 -3.32 11.77
CA LYS A 355 14.52 -2.10 11.74
C LYS A 355 14.69 -1.22 13.00
N SER A 356 14.52 -1.81 14.19
CA SER A 356 14.66 -1.13 15.48
C SER A 356 16.08 -0.61 15.71
N SER A 357 17.09 -1.35 15.25
CA SER A 357 18.50 -0.96 15.34
C SER A 357 18.81 0.26 14.46
N ILE A 358 18.24 0.36 13.26
CA ILE A 358 18.38 1.54 12.39
C ILE A 358 17.77 2.78 13.05
N ILE A 359 16.59 2.66 13.66
CA ILE A 359 15.94 3.77 14.37
C ILE A 359 16.82 4.25 15.53
N ASN A 360 17.38 3.32 16.31
CA ASN A 360 18.30 3.65 17.41
C ASN A 360 19.58 4.34 16.90
N ALA A 361 20.14 3.88 15.76
CA ALA A 361 21.31 4.48 15.14
C ALA A 361 21.04 5.90 14.59
N LEU A 362 19.86 6.15 14.03
CA LEU A 362 19.44 7.49 13.62
C LEU A 362 19.23 8.42 14.82
N ARG A 363 18.68 7.91 15.92
CA ARG A 363 18.45 8.66 17.16
C ARG A 363 19.69 8.83 18.03
N SER A 364 20.79 8.10 17.75
CA SER A 364 22.00 8.03 18.58
C SER A 364 21.74 7.65 20.03
N LYS A 365 20.62 6.97 20.31
CA LYS A 365 20.21 6.50 21.64
C LYS A 365 19.26 5.32 21.52
N GLN A 366 19.18 4.49 22.55
CA GLN A 366 18.25 3.36 22.59
C GLN A 366 16.83 3.85 22.87
N VAL A 367 15.98 3.84 21.82
CA VAL A 367 14.55 4.20 21.88
C VAL A 367 13.68 2.97 21.69
N CYS A 368 14.04 2.11 20.74
CA CYS A 368 13.36 0.85 20.47
C CYS A 368 14.09 -0.29 21.19
N ARG A 369 13.31 -1.25 21.71
CA ARG A 369 13.85 -2.54 22.19
C ARG A 369 14.40 -3.32 20.98
N ALA A 370 15.52 -4.00 21.20
CA ALA A 370 16.25 -4.70 20.14
C ALA A 370 16.93 -5.93 20.73
N ALA A 371 16.46 -7.10 20.29
CA ALA A 371 16.98 -8.40 20.67
C ALA A 371 17.33 -9.23 19.42
N PRO A 372 18.13 -10.30 19.59
CA PRO A 372 18.41 -11.25 18.52
C PRO A 372 17.20 -12.14 18.16
N ILE A 373 16.14 -12.14 18.98
CA ILE A 373 14.96 -13.00 18.81
C ILE A 373 13.95 -12.33 17.86
N PRO A 374 13.36 -13.05 16.88
CA PRO A 374 12.30 -12.51 16.04
C PRO A 374 11.05 -12.10 16.83
N GLY A 375 10.49 -10.93 16.51
CA GLY A 375 9.16 -10.51 17.01
C GLY A 375 9.18 -9.53 18.19
N GLU A 376 10.30 -8.85 18.44
CA GLU A 376 10.43 -7.81 19.48
C GLU A 376 10.09 -6.38 19.03
#